data_AF-A0A536I0D4-F1
#
_entry.id   AF-A0A536I0D4-F1
#
_cell.length_a   1.000
_cell.length_b   1.000
_cell.length_c   1.000
_cell.angle_alpha   90.00
_cell.angle_beta   90.00
_cell.angle_gamma   90.00
#
_symmetry.space_group_name_H-M   'P 1'
#
loop_
_entity.id
_entity.type
_entity.pdbx_description
1 polymer ?
#
loop_
_entity_poly.entity_id
_entity_poly.type
_entity_poly.pdbx_seq_one_letter_code
_entity_poly.pdbx_strand_id
1 'polypeptide(L)'
;TSFEDITAAIALFRPGPLEGGLVDQYMKCKHGEVEIVYPLPELEPILKETYGVIVYQEQVLQIASLLAGFSLGEADVLRAAMGKKKKEEMARMRAQFIDGAVARGVSEAKATEIFDLMAYFAGYGFNKSHSAAYAVISYQTAYLKANYPLEYLAALLNNEAGNYDKVAAAVLDCHARNIDVLPPDINSSEAGFSVQGDK
;
A
#
# COMPACT_ATOMS: atom_id res chain seq x y z
N THR A 1 -5.51 13.10 -5.02
CA THR A 1 -4.83 12.65 -3.79
C THR A 1 -5.87 12.24 -2.78
N SER A 2 -5.77 11.04 -2.22
CA SER A 2 -6.72 10.48 -1.24
C SER A 2 -6.01 9.61 -0.19
N PHE A 3 -6.74 9.11 0.81
CA PHE A 3 -6.18 8.24 1.86
C PHE A 3 -5.69 6.89 1.29
N GLU A 4 -6.34 6.40 0.25
CA GLU A 4 -6.01 5.18 -0.47
C GLU A 4 -4.60 5.26 -1.08
N ASP A 5 -4.12 6.45 -1.43
CA ASP A 5 -2.75 6.65 -1.91
C ASP A 5 -1.70 6.29 -0.83
N ILE A 6 -1.99 6.55 0.44
CA ILE A 6 -1.10 6.16 1.56
C ILE A 6 -1.12 4.64 1.70
N THR A 7 -2.31 4.05 1.61
CA THR A 7 -2.51 2.59 1.65
C THR A 7 -1.79 1.89 0.50
N ALA A 8 -1.78 2.49 -0.69
CA ALA A 8 -1.05 1.99 -1.85
C ALA A 8 0.45 2.18 -1.70
N ALA A 9 0.93 3.33 -1.21
CA ALA A 9 2.35 3.59 -1.00
C ALA A 9 3.00 2.53 -0.09
N ILE A 10 2.34 2.15 1.01
CA ILE A 10 2.81 1.10 1.92
C ILE A 10 2.91 -0.26 1.20
N ALA A 11 1.95 -0.58 0.34
CA ALA A 11 1.94 -1.85 -0.41
C ALA A 11 2.98 -1.89 -1.54
N LEU A 12 3.21 -0.75 -2.20
CA LEU A 12 4.00 -0.61 -3.41
C LEU A 12 5.49 -0.33 -3.15
N PHE A 13 5.86 0.30 -2.03
CA PHE A 13 7.26 0.63 -1.72
C PHE A 13 8.05 -0.59 -1.21
N ARG A 14 8.16 -1.61 -2.08
CA ARG A 14 8.81 -2.90 -1.82
C ARG A 14 9.64 -3.31 -3.06
N PRO A 15 10.72 -4.10 -2.90
CA PRO A 15 11.60 -4.47 -4.02
C PRO A 15 10.85 -5.07 -5.22
N GLY A 16 9.92 -6.00 -4.98
CA GLY A 16 9.17 -6.66 -6.04
C GLY A 16 8.34 -5.73 -6.94
N PRO A 17 7.42 -4.92 -6.39
CA PRO A 17 6.68 -3.94 -7.18
C PRO A 17 7.55 -2.87 -7.86
N LEU A 18 8.67 -2.47 -7.25
CA LEU A 18 9.62 -1.53 -7.84
C LEU A 18 10.30 -2.13 -9.08
N GLU A 19 10.83 -3.34 -8.97
CA GLU A 19 11.48 -4.05 -10.08
C GLU A 19 10.50 -4.44 -11.20
N GLY A 20 9.25 -4.72 -10.86
CA GLY A 20 8.20 -5.12 -11.80
C GLY A 20 7.55 -3.96 -12.56
N GLY A 21 8.00 -2.71 -12.37
CA GLY A 21 7.43 -1.53 -13.05
C GLY A 21 6.01 -1.15 -12.61
N LEU A 22 5.46 -1.83 -11.59
CA LEU A 22 4.12 -1.56 -11.05
C LEU A 22 4.02 -0.15 -10.49
N VAL A 23 5.06 0.29 -9.78
CA VAL A 23 5.13 1.62 -9.17
C VAL A 23 5.06 2.70 -10.24
N ASP A 24 5.82 2.53 -11.32
CA ASP A 24 5.84 3.49 -12.43
C ASP A 24 4.49 3.54 -13.15
N GLN A 25 3.87 2.39 -13.40
CA GLN A 25 2.54 2.33 -14.00
C GLN A 25 1.50 3.03 -13.10
N TYR A 26 1.47 2.69 -11.81
CA TYR A 26 0.56 3.32 -10.84
C TYR A 26 0.73 4.84 -10.83
N MET A 27 1.97 5.32 -10.77
CA MET A 27 2.28 6.75 -10.72
C MET A 27 1.87 7.48 -12.00
N LYS A 28 2.19 6.92 -13.18
CA LYS A 28 1.83 7.53 -14.47
C LYS A 28 0.32 7.60 -14.66
N CYS A 29 -0.40 6.53 -14.33
CA CYS A 29 -1.86 6.53 -14.38
C CYS A 29 -2.46 7.55 -13.42
N LYS A 30 -1.96 7.62 -12.18
CA LYS A 30 -2.41 8.58 -11.17
C LYS A 30 -2.25 10.04 -11.59
N HIS A 31 -1.14 10.37 -12.27
CA HIS A 31 -0.87 11.73 -12.76
C HIS A 31 -1.52 12.03 -14.12
N GLY A 32 -2.26 11.08 -14.70
CA GLY A 32 -2.89 11.24 -16.01
C GLY A 32 -1.90 11.23 -17.18
N GLU A 33 -0.68 10.74 -16.98
CA GLU A 33 0.33 10.61 -18.03
C GLU A 33 0.07 9.40 -18.93
N VAL A 34 -0.63 8.39 -18.41
CA VAL A 34 -1.05 7.17 -19.11
C VAL A 34 -2.52 6.93 -18.83
N GLU A 35 -3.26 6.49 -19.85
CA GLU A 35 -4.68 6.14 -19.72
C GLU A 35 -4.85 4.87 -18.86
N ILE A 36 -5.86 4.88 -17.99
CA ILE A 36 -6.18 3.73 -17.16
C ILE A 36 -6.87 2.68 -18.03
N VAL A 37 -6.25 1.50 -18.14
CA VAL A 37 -6.81 0.37 -18.89
C VAL A 37 -7.26 -0.70 -17.92
N TYR A 38 -8.52 -1.10 -18.03
CA TYR A 38 -9.07 -2.25 -17.32
C TYR A 38 -9.14 -3.46 -18.27
N PRO A 39 -8.74 -4.68 -17.84
CA PRO A 39 -8.83 -5.86 -18.70
C PRO A 39 -10.25 -6.16 -19.17
N LEU A 40 -11.23 -5.82 -18.33
CA LEU A 40 -12.67 -5.92 -18.56
C LEU A 40 -13.36 -4.74 -17.85
N PRO A 41 -14.44 -4.16 -18.42
CA PRO A 41 -15.20 -3.09 -17.77
C PRO A 41 -15.70 -3.46 -16.37
N GLU A 42 -16.08 -4.71 -16.16
CA GLU A 42 -16.58 -5.23 -14.89
C GLU A 42 -15.52 -5.21 -13.78
N LEU A 43 -14.23 -5.09 -14.12
CA LEU A 43 -13.13 -4.99 -13.16
C LEU A 43 -12.85 -3.56 -12.69
N GLU A 44 -13.41 -2.54 -13.36
CA GLU A 44 -13.23 -1.14 -12.97
C GLU A 44 -13.60 -0.91 -11.48
N PRO A 45 -14.73 -1.38 -10.94
CA PRO A 45 -15.06 -1.14 -9.53
C PRO A 45 -14.05 -1.71 -8.53
N ILE A 46 -13.32 -2.77 -8.91
CA ILE A 46 -12.31 -3.45 -8.07
C ILE A 46 -10.95 -2.75 -8.20
N LEU A 47 -10.62 -2.27 -9.39
CA LEU A 47 -9.28 -1.77 -9.74
C LEU A 47 -9.19 -0.25 -9.82
N LYS A 48 -10.31 0.48 -9.73
CA LYS A 48 -10.33 1.95 -9.84
C LYS A 48 -9.45 2.64 -8.82
N GLU A 49 -9.43 2.15 -7.58
CA GLU A 49 -8.63 2.72 -6.48
C GLU A 49 -7.13 2.56 -6.71
N THR A 50 -6.75 1.57 -7.52
CA THR A 50 -5.37 1.26 -7.87
C THR A 50 -5.06 1.53 -9.33
N TYR A 51 -5.85 2.39 -9.97
CA TYR A 51 -5.65 2.85 -11.34
C TYR A 51 -5.45 1.70 -12.36
N GLY A 52 -6.25 0.62 -12.22
CA GLY A 52 -6.21 -0.55 -13.12
C GLY A 52 -5.16 -1.61 -12.74
N VAL A 53 -4.32 -1.36 -11.74
CA VAL A 53 -3.25 -2.26 -11.32
C VAL A 53 -3.71 -3.19 -10.20
N ILE A 54 -3.38 -4.48 -10.25
CA ILE A 54 -3.65 -5.41 -9.14
C ILE A 54 -2.55 -5.24 -8.08
N VAL A 55 -2.91 -4.69 -6.93
CA VAL A 55 -1.97 -4.40 -5.82
C VAL A 55 -2.28 -5.25 -4.60
N TYR A 56 -3.56 -5.54 -4.36
CA TYR A 56 -4.01 -6.15 -3.13
C TYR A 56 -4.45 -7.60 -3.29
N GLN A 57 -4.27 -8.39 -2.23
CA GLN A 57 -4.76 -9.76 -2.15
C GLN A 57 -6.28 -9.82 -2.28
N GLU A 58 -6.98 -8.88 -1.66
CA GLU A 58 -8.43 -8.77 -1.68
C GLU A 58 -8.96 -8.51 -3.10
N GLN A 59 -8.20 -7.83 -3.97
CA GLN A 59 -8.58 -7.67 -5.38
C GLN A 59 -8.57 -9.00 -6.12
N VAL A 60 -7.58 -9.87 -5.86
CA VAL A 60 -7.55 -11.24 -6.44
C VAL A 60 -8.79 -12.03 -6.00
N LEU A 61 -9.18 -11.91 -4.73
CA LEU A 61 -10.39 -12.56 -4.22
C LEU A 61 -11.66 -12.05 -4.93
N GLN A 62 -11.78 -10.74 -5.05
CA GLN A 62 -12.93 -10.10 -5.72
C GLN A 62 -13.00 -10.45 -7.21
N ILE A 63 -11.86 -10.47 -7.92
CA ILE A 63 -11.80 -10.85 -9.34
C ILE A 63 -12.23 -12.32 -9.52
N ALA A 64 -11.71 -13.23 -8.69
CA ALA A 64 -12.08 -14.65 -8.76
C ALA A 64 -13.57 -14.88 -8.48
N SER A 65 -14.13 -14.19 -7.50
CA SER A 65 -15.56 -14.30 -7.19
C SER A 65 -16.44 -13.70 -8.29
N LEU A 66 -16.06 -12.54 -8.82
CA LEU A 66 -16.81 -11.84 -9.86
C LEU A 66 -16.77 -12.58 -11.19
N LEU A 67 -15.58 -12.95 -11.67
CA LEU A 67 -15.41 -13.53 -13.00
C LEU A 67 -15.66 -15.03 -13.01
N ALA A 68 -15.14 -15.79 -12.05
CA ALA A 68 -15.22 -17.24 -12.06
C ALA A 68 -16.28 -17.83 -11.12
N GLY A 69 -16.91 -17.00 -10.29
CA GLY A 69 -17.96 -17.46 -9.38
C GLY A 69 -17.49 -18.21 -8.15
N PHE A 70 -16.22 -18.05 -7.80
CA PHE A 70 -15.68 -18.62 -6.59
C PHE A 70 -16.37 -17.99 -5.38
N SER A 71 -16.67 -18.81 -4.37
CA SER A 71 -16.89 -18.30 -3.03
C SER A 71 -15.63 -17.59 -2.53
N LEU A 72 -15.75 -16.68 -1.56
CA LEU A 72 -14.58 -16.01 -0.99
C LEU A 72 -13.59 -17.00 -0.35
N GLY A 73 -14.07 -18.14 0.14
CA GLY A 73 -13.21 -19.21 0.65
C GLY A 73 -12.38 -19.87 -0.45
N GLU A 74 -13.00 -20.23 -1.57
CA GLU A 74 -12.29 -20.78 -2.74
C GLU A 74 -11.31 -19.76 -3.33
N ALA A 75 -11.71 -18.49 -3.37
CA ALA A 75 -10.86 -17.40 -3.85
C ALA A 75 -9.65 -17.18 -2.94
N ASP A 76 -9.76 -17.39 -1.62
CA ASP A 76 -8.61 -17.35 -0.72
C ASP A 76 -7.67 -18.54 -0.94
N VAL A 77 -8.20 -19.74 -1.22
CA VAL A 77 -7.39 -20.90 -1.61
C VAL A 77 -6.60 -20.60 -2.89
N LEU A 78 -7.25 -20.00 -3.90
CA LEU A 78 -6.59 -19.54 -5.13
C LEU A 78 -5.44 -18.57 -4.84
N ARG A 79 -5.71 -17.51 -4.06
CA ARG A 79 -4.69 -16.52 -3.66
C ARG A 79 -3.50 -17.19 -2.95
N ALA A 80 -3.77 -18.10 -2.02
CA ALA A 80 -2.72 -18.82 -1.30
C ALA A 80 -1.91 -19.74 -2.23
N ALA A 81 -2.55 -20.39 -3.20
CA ALA A 81 -1.89 -21.22 -4.21
C ALA A 81 -0.98 -20.40 -5.13
N MET A 82 -1.44 -19.24 -5.59
CA MET A 82 -0.65 -18.30 -6.41
C MET A 82 0.60 -17.82 -5.66
N GLY A 83 0.47 -17.40 -4.41
CA GLY A 83 1.61 -16.94 -3.59
C GLY A 83 2.67 -18.02 -3.35
N LYS A 84 2.25 -19.29 -3.21
CA LYS A 84 3.15 -20.43 -3.00
C LYS A 84 3.67 -21.07 -4.29
N LYS A 85 3.20 -20.64 -5.47
CA LYS A 85 3.56 -21.18 -6.79
C LYS A 85 3.45 -22.71 -6.90
N LYS A 86 2.41 -23.30 -6.30
CA LYS A 86 2.18 -24.76 -6.33
C LYS A 86 1.64 -25.18 -7.71
N LYS A 87 2.49 -25.75 -8.56
CA LYS A 87 2.17 -26.03 -9.98
C LYS A 87 0.88 -26.82 -10.20
N GLU A 88 0.69 -27.94 -9.51
CA GLU A 88 -0.48 -28.80 -9.68
C GLU A 88 -1.77 -28.10 -9.25
N GLU A 89 -1.73 -27.45 -8.08
CA GLU A 89 -2.89 -26.72 -7.55
C GLU A 89 -3.23 -25.50 -8.42
N MET A 90 -2.22 -24.81 -8.93
CA MET A 90 -2.39 -23.70 -9.87
C MET A 90 -3.04 -24.16 -11.17
N ALA A 91 -2.64 -25.30 -11.73
CA ALA A 91 -3.25 -25.84 -12.95
C ALA A 91 -4.73 -26.19 -12.72
N ARG A 92 -5.05 -26.83 -11.59
CA ARG A 92 -6.42 -27.15 -11.19
C ARG A 92 -7.28 -25.89 -11.06
N MET A 93 -6.77 -24.91 -10.31
CA MET A 93 -7.44 -23.64 -10.07
C MET A 93 -7.60 -22.80 -11.35
N ARG A 94 -6.63 -22.86 -12.27
CA ARG A 94 -6.69 -22.19 -13.57
C ARG A 94 -7.84 -22.74 -14.41
N ALA A 95 -7.96 -24.07 -14.50
CA ALA A 95 -9.08 -24.69 -15.22
C ALA A 95 -10.42 -24.25 -14.62
N GLN A 96 -10.57 -24.35 -13.30
CA GLN A 96 -11.80 -23.92 -12.60
C GLN A 96 -12.13 -22.44 -12.83
N PHE A 97 -11.11 -21.56 -12.79
CA PHE A 97 -11.30 -20.13 -13.03
C PHE A 97 -11.78 -19.86 -14.47
N ILE A 98 -11.13 -20.48 -15.46
CA ILE A 98 -11.46 -20.31 -16.86
C ILE A 98 -12.87 -20.84 -17.16
N ASP A 99 -13.20 -22.05 -16.70
CA ASP A 99 -14.52 -22.65 -16.89
C ASP A 99 -15.62 -21.76 -16.28
N GLY A 100 -15.39 -21.26 -15.06
CA GLY A 100 -16.30 -20.35 -14.39
C GLY A 100 -16.47 -19.02 -15.12
N ALA A 101 -15.39 -18.47 -15.66
CA ALA A 101 -15.40 -17.21 -16.42
C ALA A 101 -16.12 -17.36 -17.77
N VAL A 102 -15.89 -18.46 -18.48
CA VAL A 102 -16.58 -18.79 -19.73
C VAL A 102 -18.07 -18.99 -19.50
N ALA A 103 -18.46 -19.69 -18.44
CA ALA A 103 -19.86 -19.86 -18.06
C ALA A 103 -20.57 -18.52 -17.74
N ARG A 104 -19.80 -17.47 -17.45
CA ARG A 104 -20.28 -16.10 -17.17
C ARG A 104 -20.10 -15.13 -18.34
N GLY A 105 -19.74 -15.64 -19.52
CA GLY A 105 -19.68 -14.85 -20.76
C GLY A 105 -18.34 -14.17 -21.04
N VAL A 106 -17.28 -14.47 -20.27
CA VAL A 106 -15.92 -14.00 -20.57
C VAL A 106 -15.27 -14.97 -21.55
N SER A 107 -14.68 -14.47 -22.64
CA SER A 107 -13.95 -15.34 -23.58
C SER A 107 -12.81 -16.07 -22.88
N GLU A 108 -12.55 -17.32 -23.25
CA GLU A 108 -11.46 -18.13 -22.70
C GLU A 108 -10.10 -17.44 -22.78
N ALA A 109 -9.81 -16.78 -23.91
CA ALA A 109 -8.58 -16.01 -24.11
C ALA A 109 -8.44 -14.89 -23.08
N LYS A 110 -9.51 -14.12 -22.85
CA LYS A 110 -9.51 -13.03 -21.86
C LYS A 110 -9.45 -13.55 -20.42
N ALA A 111 -10.16 -14.64 -20.11
CA ALA A 111 -10.10 -15.29 -18.80
C ALA A 111 -8.68 -15.78 -18.49
N THR A 112 -8.03 -16.40 -19.49
CA THR A 112 -6.64 -16.82 -19.43
C THR A 112 -5.70 -15.64 -19.14
N GLU A 113 -5.82 -14.56 -19.91
CA GLU A 113 -5.02 -13.34 -19.73
C GLU A 113 -5.16 -12.78 -18.30
N ILE A 114 -6.39 -12.67 -17.79
CA ILE A 114 -6.65 -12.15 -16.44
C ILE A 114 -6.11 -13.10 -15.36
N PHE A 115 -6.23 -14.41 -15.55
CA PHE A 115 -5.66 -15.38 -14.61
C PHE A 115 -4.15 -15.25 -14.52
N ASP A 116 -3.48 -15.15 -15.67
CA ASP A 116 -2.03 -15.03 -15.74
C ASP A 116 -1.56 -13.69 -15.13
N LEU A 117 -2.34 -12.61 -15.34
CA LEU A 117 -2.14 -11.31 -14.68
C LEU A 117 -2.25 -11.41 -13.15
N MET A 118 -3.30 -12.07 -12.64
CA MET A 118 -3.46 -12.32 -11.20
C MET A 118 -2.29 -13.14 -10.65
N ALA A 119 -1.87 -14.20 -11.35
CA ALA A 119 -0.78 -15.07 -10.91
C ALA A 119 0.56 -14.33 -10.86
N TYR A 120 0.83 -13.45 -11.83
CA TYR A 120 2.00 -12.58 -11.85
C TYR A 120 2.00 -11.66 -10.62
N PHE A 121 0.89 -10.97 -10.36
CA PHE A 121 0.81 -10.00 -9.27
C PHE A 121 0.61 -10.61 -7.90
N ALA A 122 0.03 -11.80 -7.76
CA ALA A 122 -0.14 -12.47 -6.48
C ALA A 122 1.20 -12.80 -5.79
N GLY A 123 2.31 -12.89 -6.53
CA GLY A 123 3.66 -12.95 -5.95
C GLY A 123 4.07 -11.68 -5.20
N TYR A 124 3.43 -10.55 -5.52
CA TYR A 124 3.71 -9.23 -4.95
C TYR A 124 2.54 -8.63 -4.16
N GLY A 125 1.34 -9.20 -4.32
CA GLY A 125 0.09 -8.73 -3.75
C GLY A 125 0.16 -8.56 -2.24
N PHE A 126 -0.24 -7.40 -1.75
CA PHE A 126 -0.17 -7.06 -0.34
C PHE A 126 -1.53 -7.20 0.32
N ASN A 127 -1.56 -7.48 1.63
CA ASN A 127 -2.81 -7.55 2.37
C ASN A 127 -3.32 -6.11 2.60
N LYS A 128 -4.47 -5.76 2.01
CA LYS A 128 -5.02 -4.41 2.08
C LYS A 128 -5.40 -4.03 3.49
N SER A 129 -5.99 -4.95 4.26
CA SER A 129 -6.40 -4.66 5.65
C SER A 129 -5.22 -4.26 6.54
N HIS A 130 -4.09 -4.94 6.40
CA HIS A 130 -2.84 -4.59 7.08
C HIS A 130 -2.31 -3.23 6.61
N SER A 131 -2.27 -3.01 5.29
CA SER A 131 -1.83 -1.74 4.71
C SER A 131 -2.67 -0.56 5.20
N ALA A 132 -4.00 -0.72 5.22
CA ALA A 132 -4.93 0.32 5.63
C ALA A 132 -4.79 0.64 7.12
N ALA A 133 -4.61 -0.37 7.98
CA ALA A 133 -4.38 -0.16 9.41
C ALA A 133 -3.10 0.67 9.66
N TYR A 134 -2.01 0.37 8.96
CA TYR A 134 -0.78 1.16 9.06
C TYR A 134 -0.93 2.54 8.41
N ALA A 135 -1.67 2.66 7.32
CA ALA A 135 -1.96 3.94 6.67
C ALA A 135 -2.69 4.91 7.61
N VAL A 136 -3.56 4.43 8.49
CA VAL A 136 -4.21 5.26 9.52
C VAL A 136 -3.16 5.87 10.45
N ILE A 137 -2.22 5.07 10.95
CA ILE A 137 -1.15 5.54 11.84
C ILE A 137 -0.24 6.53 11.10
N SER A 138 0.16 6.22 9.86
CA SER A 138 0.96 7.11 9.03
C SER A 138 0.26 8.44 8.75
N TYR A 139 -1.05 8.42 8.49
CA TYR A 139 -1.84 9.63 8.31
C TYR A 139 -1.94 10.43 9.61
N GLN A 140 -2.17 9.78 10.75
CA GLN A 140 -2.24 10.44 12.05
C GLN A 140 -0.92 11.13 12.41
N THR A 141 0.22 10.46 12.21
CA THR A 141 1.53 11.06 12.49
C THR A 141 1.87 12.18 11.50
N ALA A 142 1.54 12.02 10.21
CA ALA A 142 1.69 13.09 9.23
C ALA A 142 0.79 14.30 9.55
N TYR A 143 -0.45 14.06 9.99
CA TYR A 143 -1.38 15.10 10.41
C TYR A 143 -0.85 15.87 11.61
N LEU A 144 -0.38 15.18 12.66
CA LEU A 144 0.22 15.82 13.83
C LEU A 144 1.46 16.62 13.42
N LYS A 145 2.34 16.06 12.59
CA LYS A 145 3.53 16.77 12.11
C LYS A 145 3.22 18.00 11.25
N ALA A 146 2.10 18.00 10.52
CA ALA A 146 1.69 19.12 9.68
C ALA A 146 0.98 20.24 10.45
N ASN A 147 0.20 19.89 11.49
CA ASN A 147 -0.69 20.83 12.20
C ASN A 147 -0.20 21.20 13.62
N TYR A 148 0.60 20.33 14.24
CA TYR A 148 1.19 20.49 15.57
C TYR A 148 2.68 20.12 15.53
N PRO A 149 3.49 20.80 14.69
CA PRO A 149 4.86 20.39 14.40
C PRO A 149 5.77 20.47 15.64
N LEU A 150 5.62 21.48 16.49
CA LEU A 150 6.43 21.66 17.70
C LEU A 150 6.23 20.48 18.66
N GLU A 151 4.98 20.17 18.97
CA GLU A 151 4.62 19.10 19.90
C GLU A 151 4.99 17.72 19.32
N TYR A 152 4.76 17.51 18.03
CA TYR A 152 5.11 16.26 17.37
C TYR A 152 6.63 16.02 17.37
N LEU A 153 7.42 17.05 17.04
CA LEU A 153 8.88 16.94 16.98
C LEU A 153 9.50 16.85 18.37
N ALA A 154 8.98 17.55 19.37
CA ALA A 154 9.37 17.36 20.76
C ALA A 154 9.10 15.92 21.23
N ALA A 155 7.93 15.36 20.90
CA ALA A 155 7.61 13.96 21.19
C ALA A 155 8.55 12.98 20.46
N LEU A 156 8.88 13.25 19.19
CA LEU A 156 9.83 12.45 18.41
C LEU A 156 11.24 12.47 19.01
N LEU A 157 11.74 13.65 19.40
CA LEU A 157 13.03 13.82 20.04
C LEU A 157 13.11 13.05 21.36
N ASN A 158 12.04 13.10 22.17
CA ASN A 158 11.94 12.31 23.39
C ASN A 158 11.94 10.80 23.13
N ASN A 159 11.23 10.33 22.09
CA ASN A 159 11.21 8.92 21.71
C ASN A 159 12.60 8.42 21.27
N GLU A 160 13.40 9.29 20.65
CA GLU A 160 14.73 8.94 20.14
C GLU A 160 15.89 9.33 21.07
N ALA A 161 15.61 9.88 22.27
CA ALA A 161 16.61 10.44 23.19
C ALA A 161 17.76 9.48 23.56
N GLY A 162 17.54 8.18 23.49
CA GLY A 162 18.57 7.15 23.72
C GLY A 162 19.52 6.90 22.54
N ASN A 163 19.31 7.54 21.39
CA ASN A 163 20.08 7.33 20.17
C ASN A 163 20.52 8.66 19.56
N TYR A 164 21.82 8.97 19.71
CA TYR A 164 22.40 10.24 19.25
C TYR A 164 22.19 10.52 17.76
N ASP A 165 22.40 9.53 16.89
CA ASP A 165 22.28 9.71 15.44
C ASP A 165 20.84 10.04 15.04
N LYS A 166 19.87 9.43 15.71
CA LYS A 166 18.46 9.70 15.46
C LYS A 166 17.99 11.03 16.04
N VAL A 167 18.48 11.42 17.21
CA VAL A 167 18.27 12.77 17.74
C VAL A 167 18.81 13.80 16.77
N ALA A 168 20.04 13.61 16.27
CA ALA A 168 20.63 14.52 15.28
C ALA A 168 19.77 14.62 14.00
N ALA A 169 19.25 13.49 13.49
CA ALA A 169 18.36 13.50 12.35
C ALA A 169 17.04 14.24 12.63
N ALA A 170 16.45 14.07 13.81
CA ALA A 170 15.24 14.78 14.22
C ALA A 170 15.47 16.30 14.39
N VAL A 171 16.61 16.70 14.96
CA VAL A 171 17.01 18.12 15.06
C VAL A 171 17.17 18.76 13.68
N LEU A 172 17.76 18.04 12.72
CA LEU A 172 17.85 18.52 11.33
C LEU A 172 16.46 18.71 10.69
N ASP A 173 15.49 17.85 10.99
CA ASP A 173 14.10 18.01 10.54
C ASP A 173 13.40 19.21 11.20
N CYS A 174 13.69 19.49 12.48
CA CYS A 174 13.25 20.74 13.12
C CYS A 174 13.79 21.97 12.38
N HIS A 175 15.11 22.02 12.13
CA HIS A 175 15.73 23.15 11.44
C HIS A 175 15.23 23.32 10.00
N ALA A 176 15.02 22.22 9.27
CA ALA A 176 14.43 22.26 7.92
C ALA A 176 13.01 22.86 7.91
N ARG A 177 12.36 22.93 9.08
CA ARG A 177 11.03 23.51 9.29
C ARG A 177 11.08 24.86 10.00
N ASN A 178 12.27 25.47 10.14
CA ASN A 178 12.50 26.72 10.85
C ASN A 178 12.08 26.68 12.33
N ILE A 179 12.23 25.51 12.97
CA ILE A 179 12.00 25.34 14.41
C ILE A 179 13.35 25.32 15.10
N ASP A 180 13.55 26.27 16.02
CA ASP A 180 14.78 26.39 16.80
C ASP A 180 14.83 25.34 17.91
N VAL A 181 15.84 24.47 17.90
CA VAL A 181 16.09 23.57 19.04
C VAL A 181 17.08 24.25 19.98
N LEU A 182 16.60 24.72 21.13
CA LEU A 182 17.43 25.37 22.15
C LEU A 182 18.35 24.35 22.84
N PRO A 183 19.57 24.77 23.27
CA PRO A 183 20.43 23.91 24.07
C PRO A 183 19.82 23.66 25.46
N PRO A 184 20.25 22.60 26.18
CA PRO A 184 19.84 22.38 27.56
C PRO A 184 20.18 23.58 28.47
N ASP A 185 19.25 23.98 29.33
CA ASP A 185 19.38 25.08 30.27
C ASP A 185 18.85 24.68 31.65
N ILE A 186 19.62 24.96 32.70
CA ILE A 186 19.30 24.54 34.08
C ILE A 186 18.04 25.18 34.66
N ASN A 187 17.60 26.32 34.11
CA ASN A 187 16.46 27.07 34.60
C ASN A 187 15.17 26.82 33.81
N SER A 188 15.26 26.36 32.55
CA SER A 188 14.11 26.21 31.67
C SER A 188 13.91 24.82 31.06
N SER A 189 14.91 23.93 31.09
CA SER A 189 14.74 22.57 30.59
C SER A 189 13.92 21.70 31.54
N GLU A 190 13.13 20.82 30.94
CA GLU A 190 12.37 19.78 31.64
C GLU A 190 13.11 18.44 31.60
N ALA A 191 12.48 17.37 32.12
CA ALA A 191 13.04 16.02 32.09
C ALA A 191 13.32 15.48 30.67
N GLY A 192 12.66 16.05 29.65
CA GLY A 192 12.87 15.77 28.23
C GLY A 192 12.64 17.02 27.39
N PHE A 193 12.67 16.86 26.07
CA PHE A 193 12.34 17.95 25.14
C PHE A 193 10.92 18.45 25.40
N SER A 194 10.76 19.77 25.52
CA SER A 194 9.50 20.46 25.73
C SER A 194 9.37 21.64 24.77
N VAL A 195 8.14 22.10 24.56
CA VAL A 195 7.83 23.28 23.73
C VAL A 195 7.80 24.52 24.63
N GLN A 196 8.54 25.56 24.26
CA GLN A 196 8.61 26.84 24.96
C GLN A 196 8.18 27.99 24.04
N GLY A 197 6.91 28.37 24.13
CA GLY A 197 6.33 29.40 23.26
C GLY A 197 6.20 28.86 21.84
N ASP A 198 6.77 29.57 20.86
CA ASP A 198 6.78 29.17 19.45
C ASP A 198 8.06 28.38 19.08
N LYS A 199 8.75 27.80 20.08
CA LYS A 199 10.04 27.11 19.93
C LYS A 199 10.02 25.74 20.58
#